data_AF-A0A1C6GSD7-F1
#
_entry.id   AF-A0A1C6GSD7-F1
#
_cell.length_a   1.000
_cell.length_b   1.000
_cell.length_c   1.000
_cell.angle_alpha   90.00
_cell.angle_beta   90.00
_cell.angle_gamma   90.00
#
_symmetry.space_group_name_H-M   'P 1'
#
loop_
_entity.id
_entity.type
_entity.pdbx_description
1 polymer ?
#
loop_
_entity_poly.entity_id
_entity_poly.type
_entity_poly.pdbx_seq_one_letter_code
_entity_poly.pdbx_strand_id
1 'polypeptide(L)'
;MVKLRDAIELTKNKAVKDNRYTDLFGKSELEKPSYQKSWRVENCAEVWSVRQAIMNGAEWKKMSFKCINIDDGVYWNLCKNCEKTFKELIDKGEK
;
A
#
# COMPACT_ATOMS: atom_id res chain seq x y z
N MET A 1 9.85 2.54 -11.37
CA MET A 1 10.17 2.99 -10.00
C MET A 1 9.52 4.32 -9.61
N VAL A 2 9.51 5.33 -10.49
CA VAL A 2 8.90 6.66 -10.23
C VAL A 2 7.43 6.55 -9.79
N LYS A 3 6.60 5.85 -10.57
CA LYS A 3 5.16 5.69 -10.26
C LYS A 3 4.84 5.08 -8.89
N LEU A 4 5.64 4.13 -8.42
CA LEU A 4 5.45 3.55 -7.08
C LEU A 4 5.74 4.58 -5.99
N ARG A 5 6.79 5.38 -6.16
CA ARG A 5 7.13 6.45 -5.21
C ARG A 5 6.02 7.50 -5.19
N ASP A 6 5.54 7.91 -6.36
CA ASP A 6 4.44 8.88 -6.48
C ASP A 6 3.17 8.37 -5.80
N ALA A 7 2.83 7.09 -5.98
CA ALA A 7 1.65 6.48 -5.35
C ALA A 7 1.76 6.43 -3.82
N ILE A 8 2.95 6.10 -3.29
CA ILE A 8 3.22 6.09 -1.84
C ILE A 8 3.12 7.51 -1.29
N GLU A 9 3.73 8.49 -1.97
CA GLU A 9 3.71 9.89 -1.56
C GLU A 9 2.30 10.48 -1.59
N LEU A 10 1.53 10.18 -2.63
CA LEU A 10 0.13 10.59 -2.73
C LEU A 10 -0.72 9.97 -1.62
N THR A 11 -0.43 8.73 -1.21
CA THR A 11 -1.08 8.08 -0.07
C THR A 11 -0.71 8.77 1.25
N LYS A 12 0.57 9.10 1.44
CA LYS A 12 1.04 9.86 2.62
C LYS A 12 0.38 11.23 2.69
N ASN A 13 0.30 11.96 1.58
CA ASN A 13 -0.36 13.27 1.49
C ASN A 13 -1.85 13.20 1.81
N LYS A 14 -2.55 12.15 1.36
CA LYS A 14 -3.95 11.91 1.75
C LYS A 14 -4.08 11.59 3.24
N ALA A 15 -3.17 10.77 3.78
CA ALA A 15 -3.16 10.46 5.22
C ALA A 15 -2.92 11.72 6.07
N VAL A 16 -2.06 12.65 5.64
CA VAL A 16 -1.90 13.98 6.28
C VAL A 16 -3.22 14.75 6.30
N LYS A 17 -3.90 14.85 5.15
CA LYS A 17 -5.19 15.55 5.03
C LYS A 17 -6.28 14.94 5.93
N ASP A 18 -6.27 13.61 6.07
CA ASP A 18 -7.22 12.88 6.90
C ASP A 18 -6.80 12.80 8.38
N ASN A 19 -5.70 13.46 8.77
CA ASN A 19 -5.09 13.42 10.10
C ASN A 19 -4.82 11.98 10.60
N ARG A 20 -4.30 11.13 9.70
CA ARG A 20 -3.98 9.72 9.93
C ARG A 20 -2.47 9.51 9.99
N TYR A 21 -2.00 9.06 11.14
CA TYR A 21 -0.58 8.83 11.41
C TYR A 21 -0.38 7.47 12.08
N THR A 22 0.86 6.96 12.00
CA THR A 22 1.28 5.77 12.75
C THR A 22 1.52 6.12 14.22
N ASP A 23 1.14 5.22 15.13
CA ASP A 23 1.39 5.33 16.58
C ASP A 23 2.68 4.59 17.01
N LEU A 24 3.45 4.09 16.04
CA LEU A 24 4.60 3.19 16.20
C LEU A 24 5.68 3.62 17.21
N PHE A 25 5.82 4.91 17.51
CA PHE A 25 6.88 5.44 18.39
C PHE A 25 6.39 6.50 19.40
N GLY A 26 5.08 6.57 19.65
CA GLY A 26 4.48 7.63 20.48
C GLY A 26 4.40 8.99 19.75
N LYS A 27 3.65 9.94 20.35
CA LYS A 27 3.27 11.25 19.79
C LYS A 27 4.42 12.28 19.68
N SER A 28 5.59 11.88 19.20
CA SER A 28 6.75 12.75 19.01
C SER A 28 7.32 12.49 17.63
N GLU A 29 7.50 13.56 16.81
CA GLU A 29 8.25 13.79 15.54
C GLU A 29 8.42 12.68 14.46
N LEU A 30 8.14 11.43 14.80
CA LEU A 30 8.19 10.21 14.01
C LEU A 30 6.80 9.75 13.57
N GLU A 31 5.74 10.52 13.89
CA GLU A 31 4.39 10.33 13.35
C GLU A 31 4.47 10.44 11.82
N LYS A 32 4.60 9.30 11.15
CA LYS A 32 4.63 9.22 9.70
C LYS A 32 3.19 9.07 9.20
N PRO A 33 2.80 9.80 8.14
CA PRO A 33 1.46 9.69 7.59
C PRO A 33 1.17 8.26 7.15
N SER A 34 0.10 7.67 7.67
CA SER A 34 -0.33 6.33 7.33
C SER A 34 -1.77 6.09 7.79
N TYR A 35 -2.51 5.30 7.01
CA TYR A 35 -3.83 4.81 7.40
C TYR A 35 -3.77 3.62 8.37
N GLN A 36 -2.58 3.05 8.60
CA GLN A 36 -2.35 2.02 9.61
C GLN A 36 -1.63 2.62 10.81
N LYS A 37 -2.01 2.15 11.99
CA LYS A 37 -1.44 2.64 13.25
C LYS A 37 -0.10 2.00 13.57
N SER A 38 0.04 0.72 13.26
CA SER A 38 1.17 -0.12 13.68
C SER A 38 2.27 -0.27 12.62
N TRP A 39 2.08 0.20 11.38
CA TRP A 39 3.13 0.19 10.36
C TRP A 39 2.96 1.30 9.33
N ARG A 40 4.09 1.68 8.71
CA ARG A 40 4.16 2.71 7.66
C ARG A 40 3.67 2.16 6.33
N VAL A 41 3.23 3.05 5.42
CA VAL A 41 2.82 2.70 4.05
C VAL A 41 3.88 1.85 3.34
N GLU A 42 5.16 2.23 3.47
CA GLU A 42 6.30 1.56 2.83
C GLU A 42 6.60 0.15 3.36
N ASN A 43 6.08 -0.19 4.55
CA ASN A 43 6.33 -1.47 5.19
C ASN A 43 5.29 -2.53 4.81
N CYS A 44 4.31 -2.21 3.95
CA CYS A 44 3.31 -3.18 3.53
C CYS A 44 3.92 -4.19 2.56
N ALA A 45 3.58 -5.48 2.70
CA ALA A 45 4.11 -6.56 1.87
C ALA A 45 3.82 -6.32 0.38
N GLU A 46 2.64 -5.81 0.06
CA GLU A 46 2.20 -5.50 -1.29
C GLU A 46 3.09 -4.45 -1.95
N VAL A 47 3.54 -3.44 -1.18
CA VAL A 47 4.48 -2.42 -1.68
C VAL A 47 5.82 -3.04 -2.04
N TRP A 48 6.30 -3.99 -1.25
CA TRP A 48 7.51 -4.75 -1.54
C TRP A 48 7.35 -5.64 -2.78
N SER A 49 6.20 -6.31 -2.93
CA SER A 49 5.89 -7.10 -4.13
C SER A 49 5.88 -6.23 -5.39
N VAL A 50 5.25 -5.05 -5.35
CA VAL A 50 5.30 -4.10 -6.49
C VAL A 50 6.72 -3.69 -6.80
N ARG A 51 7.50 -3.35 -5.76
CA ARG A 51 8.87 -2.91 -5.92
C ARG A 51 9.70 -3.96 -6.64
N GLN A 52 9.60 -5.22 -6.22
CA GLN A 52 10.29 -6.34 -6.85
C GLN A 52 9.83 -6.56 -8.29
N ALA A 53 8.51 -6.57 -8.54
CA ALA A 53 7.99 -6.72 -9.90
C ALA A 53 8.47 -5.62 -10.86
N ILE A 54 8.46 -4.35 -10.40
CA ILE A 54 9.01 -3.23 -11.18
C ILE A 54 10.52 -3.40 -11.42
N MET A 55 11.28 -3.87 -10.42
CA MET A 55 12.71 -4.16 -10.58
C MET A 55 12.96 -5.29 -11.59
N ASN A 56 12.04 -6.25 -11.70
CA ASN A 56 12.06 -7.32 -12.70
C ASN A 56 11.57 -6.87 -14.09
N GLY A 57 11.30 -5.57 -14.30
CA GLY A 57 10.88 -5.02 -15.58
C GLY A 57 9.37 -5.02 -15.82
N ALA A 58 8.55 -5.33 -14.81
CA ALA A 58 7.10 -5.27 -14.96
C ALA A 58 6.61 -3.82 -15.16
N GLU A 59 5.69 -3.64 -16.11
CA GLU A 59 5.07 -2.35 -16.39
C GLU A 59 3.90 -2.08 -15.43
N TRP A 60 3.91 -0.95 -14.74
CA TRP A 60 2.87 -0.53 -13.79
C TRP A 60 1.43 -0.71 -14.32
N LYS A 61 1.17 -0.39 -15.60
CA LYS A 61 -0.17 -0.48 -16.20
C LYS A 61 -0.65 -1.92 -16.46
N LYS A 62 0.25 -2.90 -16.41
CA LYS A 62 -0.03 -4.32 -16.66
C LYS A 62 -0.05 -5.13 -15.36
N MET A 63 -0.05 -4.46 -14.21
CA MET A 63 -0.04 -5.10 -12.90
C MET A 63 -1.45 -5.12 -12.32
N SER A 64 -1.85 -6.26 -11.76
CA SER A 64 -3.04 -6.38 -10.92
C SER A 64 -2.66 -6.85 -9.52
N PHE A 65 -3.39 -6.36 -8.52
CA PHE A 65 -3.18 -6.74 -7.11
C PHE A 65 -4.31 -7.58 -6.58
N LYS A 66 -3.96 -8.75 -6.03
CA LYS A 66 -4.84 -9.62 -5.25
C LYS A 66 -4.08 -10.14 -4.05
N CYS A 67 -4.70 -10.09 -2.88
CA CYS A 67 -4.16 -10.71 -1.66
C CYS A 67 -4.93 -12.01 -1.42
N ILE A 68 -4.20 -13.09 -1.22
CA ILE A 68 -4.74 -14.40 -0.87
C ILE A 68 -4.14 -14.82 0.47
N ASN A 69 -4.96 -15.36 1.35
CA ASN A 69 -4.49 -16.01 2.55
C ASN A 69 -3.96 -17.41 2.17
N ILE A 70 -2.77 -17.76 2.64
CA ILE A 70 -2.09 -19.01 2.28
C ILE A 70 -2.75 -20.20 2.99
N ASP A 71 -3.32 -19.98 4.18
CA ASP A 71 -3.88 -21.06 5.00
C ASP A 71 -5.18 -21.63 4.43
N ASP A 72 -6.03 -20.78 3.84
CA ASP A 72 -7.37 -21.15 3.36
C ASP A 72 -7.58 -20.86 1.85
N GLY A 73 -6.62 -20.22 1.18
CA GLY A 73 -6.72 -19.83 -0.23
C GLY A 73 -7.75 -18.72 -0.51
N VAL A 74 -8.32 -18.10 0.53
CA VAL A 74 -9.39 -17.11 0.39
C VAL A 74 -8.79 -15.74 0.08
N TYR A 75 -9.49 -14.98 -0.76
CA TYR A 75 -9.13 -13.59 -1.04
C TYR A 75 -9.26 -12.74 0.23
N TRP A 76 -8.15 -12.11 0.62
CA TRP A 76 -8.12 -11.15 1.73
C TRP A 76 -8.20 -9.73 1.17
N ASN A 77 -8.96 -8.89 1.85
CA ASN A 77 -8.91 -7.44 1.67
C ASN A 77 -7.50 -6.90 1.94
N LEU A 78 -7.04 -6.00 1.07
CA LEU A 78 -5.80 -5.26 1.27
C LEU A 78 -5.90 -4.40 2.54
N CYS A 79 -4.74 -4.14 3.13
CA CYS A 79 -4.67 -3.20 4.24
C CYS A 79 -5.03 -1.77 3.76
N LYS A 80 -5.51 -0.89 4.66
CA LYS A 80 -5.99 0.46 4.28
C LYS A 80 -4.95 1.31 3.56
N ASN A 81 -3.66 1.13 3.87
CA ASN A 81 -2.59 1.81 3.14
C ASN A 81 -2.59 1.37 1.66
N CYS A 82 -2.49 0.07 1.42
CA CYS A 82 -2.42 -0.51 0.09
C CYS A 82 -3.70 -0.33 -0.72
N GLU A 83 -4.86 -0.36 -0.08
CA GLU A 83 -6.14 -0.03 -0.72
C GLU A 83 -6.13 1.38 -1.32
N LYS A 84 -5.54 2.35 -0.61
CA LYS A 84 -5.45 3.74 -1.09
C LYS A 84 -4.30 3.94 -2.09
N THR A 85 -3.18 3.24 -1.91
CA THR A 85 -2.01 3.33 -2.79
C THR A 85 -2.25 2.67 -4.14
N PHE A 86 -2.90 1.52 -4.16
CA PHE A 86 -3.09 0.71 -5.36
C PHE A 86 -4.54 0.72 -5.86
N LYS A 87 -5.35 1.72 -5.47
CA LYS A 87 -6.76 1.82 -5.86
C LYS A 87 -6.99 1.63 -7.37
N GLU A 88 -6.06 2.09 -8.20
CA GLU A 88 -6.12 1.99 -9.67
C GLU A 88 -5.62 0.65 -10.24
N LEU A 89 -4.92 -0.15 -9.43
CA LEU A 89 -4.34 -1.45 -9.80
C LEU A 89 -5.04 -2.64 -9.12
N ILE A 90 -5.96 -2.37 -8.19
CA ILE A 90 -6.78 -3.40 -7.57
C ILE A 90 -7.81 -3.85 -8.60
N ASP A 91 -7.60 -5.04 -9.12
CA ASP A 91 -8.61 -5.75 -9.90
C ASP A 91 -9.67 -6.25 -8.92
N LYS A 92 -10.72 -5.44 -8.73
CA LYS A 92 -11.96 -5.88 -8.08
C LYS A 92 -12.61 -6.84 -9.06
N GLY A 93 -12.14 -8.09 -9.08
CA GLY A 93 -12.57 -9.10 -10.05
C GLY A 93 -14.04 -8.89 -10.40
N GLU A 94 -14.27 -8.42 -11.63
CA GLU A 94 -15.62 -8.22 -12.13
C GLU A 94 -16.35 -9.56 -11.97
N LYS A 95 -17.50 -9.50 -11.29
CA LYS A 95 -18.43 -10.62 -11.18
C LYS A 95 -18.99 -10.97 -12.55
#